data_AF-A0A2W5C8R4-F1
#
_entry.id   AF-A0A2W5C8R4-F1
#
_cell.length_a   1.000
_cell.length_b   1.000
_cell.length_c   1.000
_cell.angle_alpha   90.00
_cell.angle_beta   90.00
_cell.angle_gamma   90.00
#
_symmetry.space_group_name_H-M   'P 1'
#
loop_
_entity.id
_entity.type
_entity.pdbx_description
1 polymer ?
#
loop_
_entity_poly.entity_id
_entity_poly.type
_entity_poly.pdbx_seq_one_letter_code
_entity_poly.pdbx_strand_id
1 'polypeptide(L)'
;MTLAGCSRPGAEAPAPPAAIAIRETPPAELLRCASRPVGFPVDEQATIPPAARAAAERLARAFAASAGQLDRLINWVAPGSCAGAGR
;
A
#
# COMPACT_ATOMS: atom_id res chain seq x y z
N MET A 1 34.80 -38.64 -27.54
CA MET A 1 33.76 -37.63 -27.81
C MET A 1 33.85 -36.56 -26.73
N THR A 2 34.44 -35.40 -27.04
CA THR A 2 34.53 -34.25 -26.12
C THR A 2 33.49 -33.22 -26.54
N LEU A 3 32.48 -32.99 -25.69
CA LEU A 3 31.49 -31.93 -25.91
C LEU A 3 32.11 -30.58 -25.55
N ALA A 4 32.09 -29.65 -26.50
CA ALA A 4 32.48 -28.26 -26.27
C ALA A 4 31.41 -27.56 -25.43
N GLY A 5 31.75 -27.20 -24.19
CA GLY A 5 30.92 -26.37 -23.32
C GLY A 5 31.17 -24.89 -23.59
N CYS A 6 30.11 -24.12 -23.88
CA CYS A 6 30.20 -22.67 -24.04
C CYS A 6 30.46 -22.00 -22.68
N SER A 7 31.67 -21.46 -22.46
CA SER A 7 31.91 -20.58 -21.32
C SER A 7 31.19 -19.24 -21.55
N ARG A 8 30.21 -18.91 -20.72
CA ARG A 8 29.69 -17.53 -20.67
C ARG A 8 30.72 -16.66 -19.95
N PRO A 9 31.04 -15.45 -20.43
CA PRO A 9 31.81 -14.50 -19.64
C PRO A 9 31.11 -14.31 -18.29
N GLY A 10 31.89 -14.26 -17.21
CA GLY A 10 31.36 -13.99 -15.87
C GLY A 10 30.58 -12.68 -15.90
N ALA A 11 29.34 -12.71 -15.42
CA ALA A 11 28.53 -11.51 -15.30
C ALA A 11 29.25 -10.52 -14.36
N GLU A 12 29.40 -9.27 -14.81
CA GLU A 12 29.89 -8.19 -13.96
C GLU A 12 29.00 -8.08 -12.73
N ALA A 13 29.61 -8.01 -11.55
CA ALA A 13 28.87 -7.86 -10.31
C ALA A 13 28.09 -6.53 -10.36
N PRO A 14 26.78 -6.52 -10.02
CA PRO A 14 26.01 -5.29 -9.99
C PRO A 14 26.65 -4.29 -9.02
N ALA A 15 26.67 -3.02 -9.42
CA ALA A 15 27.18 -1.95 -8.58
C ALA A 15 26.48 -1.94 -7.21
N PRO A 16 27.20 -1.62 -6.12
CA PRO A 16 26.61 -1.57 -4.79
C PRO A 16 25.50 -0.51 -4.75
N PRO A 17 24.41 -0.75 -3.98
CA PRO A 17 23.31 0.20 -3.89
C PRO A 17 23.79 1.53 -3.31
N ALA A 18 23.53 2.62 -4.03
CA ALA A 18 23.79 3.97 -3.55
C ALA A 18 22.70 4.37 -2.54
N ALA A 19 23.07 4.52 -1.27
CA ALA A 19 22.17 5.06 -0.25
C ALA A 19 22.12 6.58 -0.36
N ILE A 20 20.96 7.13 -0.75
CA ILE A 20 20.72 8.58 -0.79
C ILE A 20 20.16 9.00 0.57
N ALA A 21 20.83 9.92 1.25
CA ALA A 21 20.32 10.50 2.48
C ALA A 21 19.14 11.43 2.18
N ILE A 22 17.93 11.03 2.59
CA ILE A 22 16.74 11.89 2.56
C ILE A 22 16.86 12.86 3.74
N ARG A 23 17.11 14.15 3.47
CA ARG A 23 17.31 15.18 4.50
C ARG A 23 16.00 15.79 5.00
N GLU A 24 14.96 15.77 4.18
CA GLU A 24 13.68 16.40 4.49
C GLU A 24 12.70 15.37 5.03
N THR A 25 12.17 15.63 6.22
CA THR A 25 11.04 14.87 6.74
C THR A 25 9.80 15.25 5.92
N PRO A 26 9.08 14.27 5.33
CA PRO A 26 7.84 14.55 4.63
C PRO A 26 6.83 15.28 5.54
N PRO A 27 5.97 16.15 4.99
CA PRO A 27 4.89 16.78 5.74
C PRO A 27 4.10 15.76 6.57
N ALA A 28 3.71 16.14 7.78
CA ALA A 28 3.13 15.23 8.77
C ALA A 28 1.85 14.54 8.29
N GLU A 29 1.08 15.18 7.39
CA GLU A 29 -0.10 14.57 6.78
C GLU A 29 0.19 13.34 5.94
N LEU A 30 1.38 13.23 5.36
CA LEU A 30 1.82 12.06 4.59
C LEU A 30 2.34 10.93 5.48
N LEU A 31 2.53 11.20 6.76
CA LEU A 31 2.98 10.24 7.78
C LEU A 31 1.83 9.78 8.69
N ARG A 32 0.62 10.30 8.50
CA ARG A 32 -0.57 9.88 9.26
C ARG A 32 -1.24 8.70 8.56
N CYS A 33 -1.49 7.64 9.32
CA CYS A 33 -2.24 6.48 8.86
C CYS A 33 -3.64 6.88 8.38
N ALA A 34 -4.17 6.11 7.44
CA ALA A 34 -5.49 6.41 6.89
C ALA A 34 -6.58 6.27 7.96
N SER A 35 -7.48 7.24 8.03
CA SER A 35 -8.64 7.16 8.91
C SER A 35 -9.61 6.08 8.43
N ARG A 36 -10.21 5.34 9.37
CA ARG A 36 -11.27 4.37 9.07
C ARG A 36 -12.57 4.92 9.66
N PRO A 37 -13.44 5.55 8.85
CA PRO A 37 -14.68 6.10 9.37
C PRO A 37 -15.56 4.98 9.91
N VAL A 38 -16.35 5.30 10.94
CA VAL A 38 -17.37 4.39 11.45
C VAL A 38 -18.39 4.14 10.34
N GLY A 39 -18.74 2.88 10.15
CA GLY A 39 -19.72 2.46 9.15
C GLY A 39 -21.16 2.84 9.53
N PHE A 40 -22.12 2.32 8.77
CA PHE A 40 -23.53 2.46 9.12
C PHE A 40 -23.83 1.77 10.46
N PRO A 41 -24.76 2.32 11.27
CA PRO A 41 -25.25 1.66 12.48
C PRO A 41 -25.82 0.28 12.14
N VAL A 42 -25.58 -0.70 13.02
CA VAL A 42 -25.99 -2.10 12.82
C VAL A 42 -27.41 -2.37 13.34
N ASP A 43 -27.94 -1.43 14.11
CA ASP A 43 -29.20 -1.48 14.85
C ASP A 43 -30.30 -0.60 14.25
N GLU A 44 -30.01 0.10 13.15
CA GLU A 44 -30.97 0.93 12.42
C GLU A 44 -31.30 0.33 11.05
N GLN A 45 -32.51 0.62 10.57
CA GLN A 45 -32.96 0.20 9.23
C GLN A 45 -33.10 1.40 8.31
N ALA A 46 -32.54 1.29 7.11
CA ALA A 46 -32.69 2.29 6.05
C ALA A 46 -32.79 1.60 4.68
N THR A 47 -33.57 2.18 3.77
CA THR A 47 -33.69 1.68 2.40
C THR A 47 -32.76 2.46 1.48
N ILE A 48 -31.84 1.75 0.83
CA ILE A 48 -30.94 2.32 -0.19
C ILE A 48 -31.36 1.79 -1.57
N PRO A 49 -31.71 2.66 -2.52
CA PRO A 49 -32.00 2.23 -3.89
C PRO A 49 -30.83 1.45 -4.51
N PRO A 50 -31.08 0.43 -5.36
CA PRO A 50 -30.01 -0.44 -5.89
C PRO A 50 -28.86 0.31 -6.57
N ALA A 51 -29.16 1.34 -7.35
CA ALA A 51 -28.15 2.16 -8.03
C ALA A 51 -27.28 2.94 -7.04
N ALA A 52 -27.89 3.50 -5.99
CA ALA A 52 -27.18 4.22 -4.94
C ALA A 52 -26.30 3.27 -4.11
N ARG A 53 -26.80 2.07 -3.78
CA ARG A 53 -26.01 1.04 -3.11
C ARG A 53 -24.78 0.65 -3.93
N ALA A 54 -24.96 0.40 -5.23
CA ALA A 54 -23.84 0.06 -6.11
C ALA A 54 -22.79 1.18 -6.17
N ALA A 55 -23.22 2.45 -6.16
CA ALA A 55 -22.32 3.60 -6.09
C ALA A 55 -21.56 3.67 -4.75
N ALA A 56 -22.26 3.48 -3.63
CA ALA A 56 -21.66 3.45 -2.30
C ALA A 56 -20.61 2.35 -2.16
N GLU A 57 -20.90 1.14 -2.67
CA GLU A 57 -19.94 0.04 -2.68
C GLU A 57 -18.68 0.38 -3.50
N ARG A 58 -18.82 1.03 -4.66
CA ARG A 58 -17.66 1.47 -5.46
C ARG A 58 -16.81 2.48 -4.72
N LEU A 59 -17.43 3.46 -4.08
CA LEU A 59 -16.74 4.47 -3.28
C LEU A 59 -16.02 3.84 -2.09
N ALA A 60 -16.67 2.94 -1.36
CA ALA A 60 -16.08 2.24 -0.23
C ALA A 60 -14.86 1.40 -0.65
N ARG A 61 -14.93 0.70 -1.78
CA ARG A 61 -13.80 -0.09 -2.31
C ARG A 61 -12.64 0.81 -2.74
N ALA A 62 -12.92 1.91 -3.44
CA ALA A 62 -11.90 2.86 -3.86
C ALA A 62 -11.19 3.48 -2.65
N PHE A 63 -11.96 3.90 -1.64
CA PHE A 63 -11.41 4.41 -0.39
C PHE A 63 -10.53 3.37 0.32
N ALA A 64 -11.01 2.13 0.46
CA ALA A 64 -10.25 1.06 1.09
C ALA A 64 -8.91 0.77 0.38
N ALA A 65 -8.92 0.82 -0.96
CA ALA A 65 -7.71 0.63 -1.77
C ALA A 65 -6.70 1.77 -1.54
N SER A 66 -7.14 3.03 -1.60
CA SER A 66 -6.28 4.19 -1.37
C SER A 66 -5.74 4.25 0.05
N ALA A 67 -6.59 4.01 1.06
CA ALA A 67 -6.20 3.93 2.46
C ALA A 67 -5.14 2.85 2.68
N GLY A 68 -5.36 1.64 2.13
CA GLY A 68 -4.39 0.55 2.23
C GLY A 68 -3.06 0.84 1.52
N GLN A 69 -3.06 1.62 0.43
CA GLN A 69 -1.82 2.05 -0.21
C GLN A 69 -1.02 3.01 0.67
N LEU A 70 -1.69 3.98 1.29
CA LEU A 70 -1.05 4.92 2.21
C LEU A 70 -0.49 4.20 3.44
N ASP A 71 -1.27 3.30 4.06
CA ASP A 71 -0.82 2.52 5.22
C ASP A 71 0.42 1.65 4.88
N ARG A 72 0.46 1.06 3.68
CA ARG A 72 1.63 0.32 3.20
C ARG A 72 2.84 1.22 2.99
N LEU A 73 2.65 2.40 2.42
CA LEU A 73 3.74 3.36 2.23
C LEU A 73 4.33 3.81 3.56
N ILE A 74 3.48 4.16 4.53
CA ILE A 74 3.92 4.58 5.86
C ILE A 74 4.64 3.43 6.58
N ASN A 75 4.09 2.22 6.55
CA ASN A 75 4.73 1.05 7.15
C ASN A 75 6.05 0.65 6.45
N TRP A 76 6.22 0.98 5.16
CA TRP A 76 7.49 0.78 4.47
C TRP A 76 8.58 1.70 5.01
N VAL A 77 8.24 2.96 5.31
CA VAL A 77 9.18 3.94 5.91
C VAL A 77 9.42 3.65 7.40
N ALA A 78 8.36 3.34 8.14
CA ALA A 78 8.38 3.13 9.58
C ALA A 78 7.50 1.91 9.95
N PRO A 79 8.08 0.69 9.99
CA PRO A 79 7.34 -0.54 10.22
C PRO A 79 6.53 -0.52 11.52
N GLY A 80 5.25 -0.92 11.43
CA GLY A 80 4.35 -1.01 12.58
C GLY A 80 3.60 0.27 12.92
N SER A 81 3.89 1.39 12.25
CA SER A 81 3.24 2.70 12.49
C SER A 81 1.72 2.66 12.32
N CYS A 82 1.21 1.85 11.38
CA CYS A 82 -0.24 1.73 11.12
C CYS A 82 -0.84 0.40 11.60
N ALA A 83 -0.33 -0.16 12.71
CA ALA A 83 -0.89 -1.38 13.30
C ALA A 83 -2.36 -1.17 13.72
N GLY A 84 -3.28 -1.83 13.01
CA GLY A 84 -4.73 -1.74 13.24
C GLY A 84 -5.53 -1.26 12.03
N ALA A 85 -4.89 -0.75 10.96
CA ALA A 85 -5.58 -0.25 9.78
C ALA A 85 -6.09 -1.35 8.81
N GLY A 86 -5.97 -2.62 9.19
CA GLY A 86 -6.21 -3.78 8.33
C GLY A 86 -6.93 -4.96 8.97
N ARG A 87 -7.78 -4.72 9.98
CA ARG A 87 -8.79 -5.71 10.40
C ARG A 87 -10.17 -5.14 10.20
#